data_AF-X1DKD5-F1
#
_entry.id   AF-X1DKD5-F1
#
_cell.length_a   1.000
_cell.length_b   1.000
_cell.length_c   1.000
_cell.angle_alpha   90.00
_cell.angle_beta   90.00
_cell.angle_gamma   90.00
#
_symmetry.space_group_name_H-M   'P 1'
#
loop_
_entity.id
_entity.type
_entity.pdbx_description
1 polymer ?
#
loop_
_entity_poly.entity_id
_entity_poly.type
_entity_poly.pdbx_seq_one_letter_code
_entity_poly.pdbx_strand_id
1 'polypeptide(L)' 'VILEIIKTSTFQSIENFDLNKYIINLKNGLFDLKTFELKDHTFEYLSLRQIPVNYDGKMQCDAIDKFISYI' A
#
# COMPACT_ATOMS: atom_id res chain seq x y z
N VAL A 1 -29.47 -8.02 4.04
CA VAL A 1 -30.00 -7.20 2.91
C VAL A 1 -28.99 -6.17 2.42
N ILE A 2 -28.67 -5.07 3.14
CA ILE A 2 -27.79 -3.99 2.60
C ILE A 2 -26.38 -4.48 2.24
N LEU A 3 -25.70 -5.21 3.13
CA LEU A 3 -24.35 -5.75 2.86
C LEU A 3 -24.32 -6.69 1.64
N GLU A 4 -25.41 -7.40 1.39
CA GLU A 4 -25.53 -8.33 0.28
C GLU A 4 -25.68 -7.58 -1.04
N ILE A 5 -26.51 -6.53 -1.06
CA ILE A 5 -26.63 -5.60 -2.19
C ILE A 5 -25.27 -4.98 -2.51
N ILE A 6 -24.55 -4.47 -1.50
CA ILE A 6 -23.22 -3.88 -1.70
C ILE A 6 -22.26 -4.92 -2.31
N LYS A 7 -22.17 -6.11 -1.73
CA LYS A 7 -21.29 -7.18 -2.25
C LYS A 7 -21.58 -7.53 -3.71
N THR A 8 -22.86 -7.61 -4.10
CA THR A 8 -23.25 -7.90 -5.48
C THR A 8 -22.94 -6.73 -6.41
N SER A 9 -23.21 -5.48 -5.98
CA SER A 9 -22.97 -4.29 -6.80
C SER A 9 -21.50 -3.90 -6.91
N THR A 10 -20.65 -4.30 -5.97
CA THR A 10 -19.21 -3.99 -5.94
C THR A 10 -18.33 -5.21 -6.20
N PHE A 11 -18.89 -6.29 -6.76
CA PHE A 11 -18.11 -7.47 -7.10
C PHE A 11 -17.04 -7.11 -8.14
N GLN A 12 -15.81 -7.58 -7.88
CA GLN A 12 -14.65 -7.40 -8.76
C GLN A 12 -13.95 -8.75 -8.91
N SER A 13 -13.48 -9.06 -10.12
CA SER A 13 -12.68 -10.27 -10.33
C SER A 13 -11.30 -10.09 -9.72
N ILE A 14 -10.68 -11.20 -9.31
CA ILE A 14 -9.39 -11.16 -8.61
C ILE A 14 -8.28 -10.58 -9.51
N GLU A 15 -8.40 -10.69 -10.84
CA GLU A 15 -7.43 -10.14 -11.78
C GLU A 15 -7.39 -8.59 -11.78
N ASN A 16 -8.44 -7.94 -11.27
CA ASN A 16 -8.50 -6.47 -11.20
C ASN A 16 -7.74 -5.90 -9.99
N PHE A 17 -7.24 -6.75 -9.10
CA PHE A 17 -6.53 -6.32 -7.90
C PHE A 17 -5.02 -6.30 -8.12
N ASP A 18 -4.34 -5.37 -7.45
CA ASP A 18 -2.88 -5.23 -7.44
C ASP A 18 -2.27 -5.08 -8.86
N LEU A 19 -3.06 -4.52 -9.80
CA LEU A 19 -2.70 -4.36 -11.22
C LEU A 19 -1.41 -3.56 -11.45
N ASN A 20 -1.10 -2.60 -10.56
CA ASN A 20 0.12 -1.83 -10.62
C ASN A 20 1.17 -2.38 -9.66
N LYS A 21 2.17 -3.07 -10.21
CA LYS A 21 3.31 -3.66 -9.48
C LYS A 21 4.22 -2.66 -8.75
N TYR A 22 4.04 -1.36 -9.01
CA TYR A 22 4.83 -0.30 -8.38
C TYR A 22 4.12 0.35 -7.20
N ILE A 23 2.85 0.02 -6.94
CA ILE A 23 2.12 0.54 -5.80
C ILE A 23 2.18 -0.47 -4.66
N ILE A 24 2.54 0.00 -3.47
CA ILE A 24 2.47 -0.76 -2.23
C ILE A 24 1.38 -0.15 -1.36
N ASN A 25 0.41 -0.97 -0.97
CA ASN A 25 -0.63 -0.58 -0.03
C ASN A 25 -0.11 -0.69 1.41
N LEU A 26 0.15 0.45 2.03
CA LEU A 26 0.62 0.60 3.41
C LEU A 26 -0.53 1.06 4.32
N LYS A 27 -0.32 1.05 5.63
CA LYS A 27 -1.37 1.41 6.61
C LYS A 27 -1.84 2.87 6.46
N ASN A 28 -0.94 3.75 6.02
CA ASN A 28 -1.18 5.18 5.90
C ASN A 28 -1.28 5.68 4.44
N GLY A 29 -1.38 4.78 3.46
CA GLY A 29 -1.55 5.19 2.07
C GLY A 29 -1.04 4.20 1.03
N LEU A 30 -1.12 4.62 -0.23
CA LEU A 30 -0.58 3.93 -1.39
C LEU A 30 0.78 4.54 -1.74
N PHE A 31 1.84 3.78 -1.50
CA PHE A 31 3.21 4.21 -1.78
C PHE A 31 3.61 3.82 -3.21
N ASP A 32 4.07 4.79 -4.01
CA ASP A 32 4.49 4.57 -5.39
C ASP A 32 6.02 4.41 -5.47
N LEU A 33 6.50 3.24 -5.86
CA LEU A 33 7.92 2.92 -5.99
C LEU A 33 8.62 3.65 -7.15
N LYS A 34 7.87 4.24 -8.09
CA LYS A 34 8.46 5.04 -9.18
C LYS A 34 8.72 6.47 -8.76
N THR A 35 7.80 7.07 -8.03
CA THR A 35 7.89 8.48 -7.61
C THR A 35 8.42 8.64 -6.18
N PHE A 36 8.42 7.57 -5.39
CA PHE A 36 8.71 7.58 -3.95
C PHE A 36 7.76 8.48 -3.15
N GLU A 37 6.51 8.59 -3.61
CA GLU A 37 5.47 9.39 -2.96
C GLU A 37 4.44 8.50 -2.27
N LEU A 38 4.01 8.92 -1.09
CA LEU A 38 2.86 8.35 -0.39
C LEU A 38 1.60 9.13 -0.78
N LYS A 39 0.64 8.45 -1.38
CA LYS A 39 -0.67 8.99 -1.75
C LYS A 39 -1.75 8.46 -0.81
N ASP A 40 -2.84 9.20 -0.66
CA ASP A 40 -3.99 8.72 0.09
C ASP A 40 -4.59 7.46 -0.55
N HIS A 41 -5.28 6.65 0.25
CA HIS A 41 -6.07 5.55 -0.27
C HIS A 41 -7.20 6.07 -1.16
N THR A 42 -7.46 5.34 -2.23
CA THR A 42 -8.58 5.59 -3.13
C THR A 42 -9.30 4.29 -3.43
N PHE A 43 -10.62 4.36 -3.62
CA PHE A 43 -11.43 3.21 -4.06
C PHE A 43 -11.12 2.81 -5.50
N GLU A 44 -10.42 3.66 -6.26
CA GLU A 44 -10.03 3.42 -7.65
C GLU A 44 -8.90 2.39 -7.79
N TYR A 45 -8.09 2.20 -6.73
CA TYR A 45 -7.03 1.20 -6.72
C TYR A 45 -7.41 0.04 -5.81
N LEU A 46 -7.68 -1.11 -6.43
CA LEU A 46 -8.04 -2.33 -5.74
C LEU A 46 -6.79 -3.09 -5.33
N SER A 47 -6.64 -3.38 -4.04
CA SER A 47 -5.51 -4.15 -3.50
C SER A 47 -6.00 -5.23 -2.56
N LEU A 48 -5.41 -6.44 -2.64
CA LEU A 48 -5.77 -7.56 -1.77
C LEU A 48 -5.00 -7.55 -0.45
N ARG A 49 -3.86 -6.85 -0.40
CA ARG A 49 -2.90 -6.93 0.71
C ARG A 49 -2.50 -5.54 1.16
N GLN A 50 -2.75 -5.24 2.43
CA GLN A 50 -2.22 -4.04 3.08
C GLN A 50 -1.12 -4.44 4.06
N ILE A 51 0.03 -3.77 3.98
CA ILE A 51 1.10 -3.93 4.96
C ILE A 51 0.78 -3.01 6.15
N PRO A 52 0.69 -3.53 7.39
CA PRO A 52 0.22 -2.77 8.55
C PRO A 52 1.28 -1.83 9.14
N VAL A 53 2.07 -1.18 8.30
CA VAL A 53 3.16 -0.26 8.66
C VAL A 53 2.88 1.11 8.06
N ASN A 54 3.17 2.16 8.83
CA ASN A 54 3.12 3.54 8.33
C ASN A 54 4.46 3.87 7.65
N TYR A 55 4.41 4.38 6.43
CA TYR A 55 5.58 4.98 5.81
C TYR A 55 5.87 6.36 6.40
N ASP A 56 7.11 6.57 6.80
CA ASP A 56 7.67 7.88 7.15
C ASP A 56 8.99 8.06 6.43
N GLY A 57 9.01 8.91 5.39
CA GLY A 57 10.19 9.18 4.58
C GLY A 57 11.32 9.91 5.32
N LYS A 58 11.10 10.31 6.58
CA LYS A 58 12.11 10.92 7.45
C LYS A 58 12.59 9.99 8.54
N MET A 59 12.05 8.78 8.64
CA MET A 59 12.42 7.83 9.67
C MET A 59 13.88 7.40 9.49
N GLN A 60 14.66 7.52 10.57
CA GLN A 60 16.02 7.00 10.65
C GLN A 60 16.02 5.68 11.43
N CYS A 61 16.97 4.82 11.10
CA CYS A 61 17.12 3.52 11.74
C CYS A 61 18.57 3.34 12.17
N ASP A 62 18.88 3.77 13.39
CA ASP A 62 20.25 3.76 13.94
C ASP A 62 20.96 2.40 13.81
N ALA A 63 20.22 1.30 13.94
CA ALA A 63 20.78 -0.05 13.78
C ALA A 63 21.26 -0.33 12.35
N ILE A 64 20.51 0.12 11.35
CA ILE A 64 20.86 0.00 9.93
C ILE A 64 21.97 0.98 9.56
N ASP A 65 21.88 2.23 10.02
CA ASP A 65 22.91 3.25 9.80
C ASP A 65 24.26 2.79 10.37
N LYS A 66 24.24 2.22 11.58
CA LYS A 66 25.41 1.61 12.22
C LYS A 66 25.93 0.42 11.43
N PHE A 67 25.05 -0.47 10.94
CA PHE A 67 25.46 -1.61 10.10
C PHE A 67 26.21 -1.17 8.84
N ILE A 68 25.71 -0.15 8.14
CA ILE A 68 26.34 0.38 6.92
C ILE A 68 27.67 1.09 7.22
N SER A 69 27.83 1.70 8.40
CA SER A 69 29.10 2.35 8.78
C SER A 69 30.28 1.40 9.00
N TYR A 70 30.02 0.10 9.14
CA TYR A 70 31.05 -0.93 9.35
C TYR A 70 31.55 -1.59 8.05
N ILE A 71 30.96 -1.22 6.91
CA ILE A 71 31.33 -1.71 5.57
C ILE A 71 32.20 -0.66 4.89
#